data_AF-A0AAD0TG70-F1
#
_entry.id   AF-A0AAD0TG70-F1
#
_cell.length_a   1.000
_cell.length_b   1.000
_cell.length_c   1.000
_cell.angle_alpha   90.00
_cell.angle_beta   90.00
_cell.angle_gamma   90.00
#
_symmetry.space_group_name_H-M   'P 1'
#
loop_
_entity.id
_entity.type
_entity.pdbx_description
1 polymer ?
#
loop_
_entity_poly.entity_id
_entity_poly.type
_entity_poly.pdbx_seq_one_letter_code
_entity_poly.pdbx_strand_id
1 'polypeptide(L)'
;MTIRFALGSALVLMASVAFAAAPAAKKDSDNYYLNWQERNGAIALDTVCSKNEKGSKQFRNCQQHAQVIFRNSCTKAKDPASKWCVAQAQYKP
;
A
#
# COMPACT_ATOMS: atom_id res chain seq x y z
N MET A 1 -47.54 10.07 47.59
CA MET A 1 -47.55 9.26 46.34
C MET A 1 -46.73 8.01 46.59
N THR A 2 -47.34 6.87 46.33
CA THR A 2 -46.85 5.52 46.60
C THR A 2 -45.78 5.07 45.61
N ILE A 3 -44.78 4.38 46.16
CA ILE A 3 -43.64 3.69 45.54
C ILE A 3 -44.13 2.67 44.52
N ARG A 4 -43.36 2.40 43.44
CA ARG A 4 -42.96 1.05 42.95
C ARG A 4 -41.82 1.14 41.93
N PHE A 5 -40.63 0.75 42.39
CA PHE A 5 -39.50 0.32 41.56
C PHE A 5 -39.81 -1.07 40.98
N ALA A 6 -39.61 -1.26 39.68
CA ALA A 6 -39.56 -2.57 39.06
C ALA A 6 -38.21 -2.73 38.35
N LEU A 7 -37.29 -3.38 39.08
CA LEU A 7 -35.98 -3.83 38.60
C LEU A 7 -36.19 -5.00 37.64
N GLY A 8 -36.14 -4.75 36.34
CA GLY A 8 -36.12 -5.77 35.30
C GLY A 8 -34.70 -6.02 34.81
N SER A 9 -33.87 -6.70 35.61
CA SER A 9 -32.49 -7.05 35.22
C SER A 9 -32.49 -8.28 34.30
N ALA A 10 -32.54 -8.06 32.99
CA ALA A 10 -32.29 -9.10 32.00
C ALA A 10 -30.77 -9.32 31.86
N LEU A 11 -30.26 -10.41 32.45
CA LEU A 11 -28.90 -10.90 32.24
C LEU A 11 -28.81 -11.59 30.88
N VAL A 12 -28.32 -10.88 29.87
CA VAL A 12 -27.99 -11.46 28.57
C VAL A 12 -26.59 -12.06 28.65
N LEU A 13 -26.51 -13.39 28.69
CA LEU A 13 -25.27 -14.16 28.54
C LEU A 13 -24.78 -14.01 27.09
N MET A 14 -23.94 -13.01 26.83
CA MET A 14 -23.18 -12.95 25.58
C MET A 14 -22.04 -13.96 25.66
N ALA A 15 -22.21 -15.10 24.98
CA ALA A 15 -21.15 -16.07 24.73
C ALA A 15 -20.06 -15.39 23.88
N SER A 16 -18.91 -15.15 24.48
CA SER A 16 -17.73 -14.61 23.82
C SER A 16 -17.14 -15.67 22.89
N VAL A 17 -17.44 -15.56 21.60
CA VAL A 17 -16.67 -16.26 20.56
C VAL A 17 -15.24 -15.70 20.57
N ALA A 18 -14.31 -16.49 21.10
CA ALA A 18 -12.89 -16.21 21.02
C ALA A 18 -12.47 -16.33 19.55
N PHE A 19 -12.49 -15.21 18.83
CA PHE A 19 -11.81 -15.09 17.56
C PHE A 19 -10.31 -15.17 17.86
N ALA A 20 -9.71 -16.33 17.58
CA ALA A 20 -8.27 -16.46 17.49
C ALA A 20 -7.81 -15.58 16.32
N ALA A 21 -7.50 -14.32 16.61
CA ALA A 21 -6.86 -13.43 15.66
C ALA A 21 -5.50 -14.05 15.34
N ALA A 22 -5.36 -14.60 14.13
CA ALA A 22 -4.06 -14.94 13.58
C ALA A 22 -3.14 -13.72 13.77
N PRO A 23 -1.87 -13.91 14.18
CA PRO A 23 -0.96 -12.79 14.33
C PRO A 23 -0.90 -12.08 12.98
N ALA A 24 -1.44 -10.86 12.94
CA ALA A 24 -1.31 -10.00 11.78
C ALA A 24 0.19 -9.90 11.50
N ALA A 25 0.63 -10.53 10.40
CA ALA A 25 2.00 -10.42 9.95
C ALA A 25 2.30 -8.92 9.92
N LYS A 26 3.19 -8.47 10.83
CA LYS A 26 3.68 -7.10 10.80
C LYS A 26 4.31 -6.96 9.43
N LYS A 27 3.60 -6.28 8.55
CA LYS A 27 4.12 -5.81 7.28
C LYS A 27 5.30 -4.95 7.71
N ASP A 28 6.51 -5.48 7.55
CA ASP A 28 7.74 -4.69 7.65
C ASP A 28 7.39 -3.40 6.93
N SER A 29 7.33 -2.29 7.67
CA SER A 29 7.09 -1.00 7.05
C SER A 29 8.24 -0.84 6.09
N ASP A 30 7.98 -1.08 4.80
CA ASP A 30 8.98 -1.08 3.76
C ASP A 30 9.52 0.35 3.67
N ASN A 31 10.51 0.65 4.50
CA ASN A 31 11.01 2.00 4.71
C ASN A 31 11.98 2.31 3.58
N TYR A 32 11.44 2.42 2.35
CA TYR A 32 12.16 2.84 1.17
C TYR A 32 11.60 4.15 0.64
N TYR A 33 12.47 4.91 -0.01
CA TYR A 33 12.11 6.15 -0.67
C TYR A 33 11.72 5.88 -2.11
N LEU A 34 10.42 5.96 -2.40
CA LEU A 34 9.95 5.94 -3.77
C LEU A 34 10.25 7.29 -4.45
N ASN A 35 11.09 7.28 -5.48
CA ASN A 35 11.45 8.51 -6.20
C ASN A 35 11.80 8.23 -7.66
N TRP A 36 11.65 9.24 -8.51
CA TRP A 36 12.18 9.31 -9.87
C TRP A 36 12.22 10.78 -10.30
N GLN A 37 12.96 11.04 -11.37
CA GLN A 37 12.94 12.32 -12.08
C GLN A 37 12.14 12.19 -13.38
N GLU A 38 11.67 13.31 -13.89
CA GLU A 38 11.07 13.41 -15.21
C GLU A 38 11.97 14.26 -16.10
N ARG A 39 12.18 13.80 -17.34
CA ARG A 39 12.96 14.51 -18.37
C ARG A 39 12.16 14.48 -19.67
N ASN A 40 11.93 15.65 -20.26
CA ASN A 40 11.15 15.80 -21.51
C ASN A 40 9.76 15.14 -21.45
N GLY A 41 9.08 15.26 -20.31
CA GLY A 41 7.76 14.65 -20.11
C GLY A 41 7.74 13.14 -19.91
N ALA A 42 8.90 12.46 -19.92
CA ALA A 42 9.05 11.04 -19.65
C ALA A 42 9.69 10.79 -18.28
N ILE A 43 9.40 9.63 -17.68
CA ILE A 43 10.05 9.20 -16.43
C ILE A 43 11.47 8.73 -16.77
N ALA A 44 12.48 9.33 -16.14
CA ALA A 44 13.87 8.94 -16.32
C ALA A 44 14.16 7.66 -15.52
N LEU A 45 14.11 6.52 -16.21
CA LEU A 45 14.15 5.19 -15.58
C LEU A 45 15.43 4.91 -14.80
N ASP A 46 16.55 5.53 -15.19
CA ASP A 46 17.85 5.48 -14.50
C ASP A 46 17.81 6.11 -13.11
N THR A 47 16.81 6.95 -12.83
CA THR A 47 16.68 7.67 -11.57
C THR A 47 15.66 7.04 -10.61
N VAL A 48 14.96 5.99 -11.04
CA VAL A 48 13.96 5.33 -10.22
C VAL A 48 14.63 4.70 -9.00
N CYS A 49 14.09 4.99 -7.81
CA CYS A 49 14.59 4.50 -6.53
C CYS A 49 16.02 4.94 -6.18
N SER A 50 16.57 5.96 -6.86
CA SER A 50 17.96 6.42 -6.68
C SER A 50 18.30 6.94 -5.29
N LYS A 51 17.29 7.23 -4.45
CA LYS A 51 17.50 7.60 -3.04
C LYS A 51 17.75 6.42 -2.11
N ASN A 52 17.59 5.19 -2.60
CA ASN A 52 17.89 3.97 -1.84
C ASN A 52 19.24 3.41 -2.28
N GLU A 53 19.94 2.79 -1.34
CA GLU A 53 21.22 2.13 -1.61
C GLU A 53 21.05 0.98 -2.61
N LYS A 54 21.76 1.02 -3.74
CA LYS A 54 21.67 0.00 -4.79
C LYS A 54 22.04 -1.38 -4.23
N GLY A 55 21.26 -2.40 -4.61
CA GLY A 55 21.46 -3.78 -4.15
C GLY A 55 20.86 -4.10 -2.78
N SER A 56 20.47 -3.10 -1.99
CA SER A 56 19.77 -3.30 -0.72
C SER A 56 18.37 -3.90 -0.89
N LYS A 57 17.82 -4.46 0.20
CA LYS A 57 16.41 -4.90 0.25
C LYS A 57 15.47 -3.72 -0.01
N GLN A 58 15.76 -2.53 0.53
CA GLN A 58 14.96 -1.33 0.29
C GLN A 58 14.91 -0.96 -1.19
N PHE A 59 16.05 -1.00 -1.89
CA PHE A 59 16.11 -0.70 -3.32
C PHE A 59 15.28 -1.69 -4.13
N ARG A 60 15.42 -3.00 -3.88
CA ARG A 60 14.61 -4.03 -4.55
C ARG A 60 13.12 -3.86 -4.31
N ASN A 61 12.72 -3.58 -3.07
CA ASN A 61 11.32 -3.35 -2.70
C ASN A 61 10.77 -2.07 -3.36
N CYS A 62 11.56 -1.00 -3.38
CA CYS A 62 11.22 0.23 -4.10
C CYS A 62 11.01 -0.03 -5.58
N GLN A 63 11.91 -0.79 -6.21
CA GLN A 63 11.82 -1.08 -7.64
C GLN A 63 10.53 -1.86 -7.98
N GLN A 64 10.18 -2.87 -7.18
CA GLN A 64 8.94 -3.62 -7.33
C GLN A 64 7.72 -2.71 -7.15
N HIS A 65 7.73 -1.82 -6.15
CA HIS A 65 6.62 -0.89 -5.95
C HIS A 65 6.51 0.14 -7.09
N ALA A 66 7.62 0.66 -7.60
CA ALA A 66 7.64 1.58 -8.73
C ALA A 66 7.01 0.93 -9.97
N GLN A 67 7.32 -0.34 -10.25
CA GLN A 67 6.71 -1.08 -11.36
C GLN A 67 5.19 -1.19 -11.21
N VAL A 68 4.70 -1.48 -9.99
CA VAL A 68 3.25 -1.53 -9.70
C VAL A 68 2.60 -0.16 -9.92
N ILE A 69 3.26 0.93 -9.50
CA ILE A 69 2.76 2.29 -9.69
C ILE A 69 2.69 2.64 -11.17
N PHE A 70 3.73 2.37 -11.96
CA PHE A 70 3.72 2.67 -13.39
C PHE A 70 2.61 1.90 -14.10
N ARG A 71 2.41 0.63 -13.78
CA ARG A 71 1.28 -0.17 -14.30
C ARG A 71 -0.06 0.42 -13.93
N ASN A 72 -0.29 0.70 -12.65
CA ASN A 72 -1.57 1.22 -12.18
C ASN A 72 -1.87 2.61 -12.77
N SER A 73 -0.85 3.47 -12.88
CA SER A 73 -0.97 4.80 -13.49
C SER A 73 -1.20 4.73 -14.99
N CYS A 74 -0.58 3.78 -15.70
CA CYS A 74 -0.85 3.53 -17.12
C CYS A 74 -2.32 3.13 -17.34
N THR A 75 -2.82 2.16 -16.55
CA THR A 75 -4.24 1.76 -16.61
C THR A 75 -5.19 2.93 -16.38
N LYS A 76 -4.84 3.87 -15.49
CA LYS A 76 -5.65 5.05 -15.20
C LYS A 76 -5.58 6.12 -16.28
N ALA A 77 -4.41 6.32 -16.88
CA ALA A 77 -4.19 7.37 -17.87
C ALA A 77 -5.00 7.15 -19.16
N LYS A 78 -5.28 5.89 -19.52
CA LYS A 78 -6.00 5.48 -20.75
C LYS A 78 -5.37 6.00 -22.06
N ASP A 79 -4.17 6.58 -21.98
CA ASP A 79 -3.35 7.02 -23.09
C ASP A 79 -2.08 6.16 -23.17
N PRO A 80 -1.91 5.37 -24.24
CA PRO A 80 -0.71 4.54 -24.46
C PRO A 80 0.58 5.35 -24.55
N ALA A 81 0.52 6.61 -24.98
CA ALA A 81 1.67 7.49 -25.11
C ALA A 81 2.03 8.18 -23.78
N SER A 82 1.22 8.01 -22.74
CA SER A 82 1.50 8.61 -21.44
C SER A 82 2.83 8.11 -20.87
N LYS A 83 3.53 9.00 -20.14
CA LYS A 83 4.78 8.68 -19.44
C LYS A 83 4.70 7.42 -18.58
N TRP A 84 3.52 7.11 -18.05
CA TRP A 84 3.27 5.95 -17.22
C TRP A 84 3.29 4.65 -18.03
N CYS A 85 2.66 4.63 -19.20
CA CYS A 85 2.64 3.45 -20.07
C CYS A 85 4.02 3.19 -20.69
N VAL A 86 4.72 4.26 -21.10
CA VAL A 86 6.11 4.16 -21.55
C VAL A 86 7.01 3.60 -20.44
N ALA A 87 6.91 4.16 -19.23
CA ALA A 87 7.68 3.68 -18.09
C ALA A 87 7.32 2.24 -17.71
N GLN A 88 6.05 1.86 -17.72
CA GLN A 88 5.62 0.49 -17.43
C GLN A 88 6.19 -0.52 -18.43
N ALA A 89 6.25 -0.18 -19.71
CA ALA A 89 6.77 -1.07 -20.76
C ALA A 89 8.29 -1.24 -20.69
N GLN A 90 9.00 -0.17 -20.34
CA GLN A 90 10.47 -0.12 -20.39
C GLN A 90 11.13 -0.44 -19.05
N TYR A 91 10.48 -0.18 -17.92
CA TYR A 91 11.05 -0.39 -16.59
C TYR A 91 11.02 -1.86 -16.19
N LYS A 92 12.18 -2.51 -16.30
CA LYS A 92 12.43 -3.92 -15.96
C LYS A 92 13.54 -4.01 -14.89
N PRO A 93 13.18 -3.79 -13.62
CA PRO A 93 14.15 -3.78 -12.52
C PRO A 93 14.77 -5.15 -12.23
#